data_AF-B5GLZ6-F1
#
_entry.id   AF-B5GLZ6-F1
#
_cell.length_a   1.000
_cell.length_b   1.000
_cell.length_c   1.000
_cell.angle_alpha   90.00
_cell.angle_beta   90.00
_cell.angle_gamma   90.00
#
_symmetry.space_group_name_H-M   'P 1'
#
loop_
_entity.id
_entity.type
_entity.pdbx_description
1 polymer ?
#
loop_
_entity_poly.entity_id
_entity_poly.type
_entity_poly.pdbx_seq_one_letter_code
_entity_poly.pdbx_strand_id
1 'polypeptide(L)'
;MPTVEWIRVTTAAELSGALAKKVPAIELYDGSLRQARFDSVTSTGGIGTSLVRGVRTQLSATALSVKEGGHVGTAEIGGRIASRGDGVTTVEIDGGLDTLTVTGGIHADGPDADAVHLTTDHGSDLGGIAVTAAHGRPLVRNSP
;
A
#
# COMPACT_ATOMS: atom_id res chain seq x y z
N MET A 1 -3.90 -17.72 -17.24
CA MET A 1 -3.99 -16.67 -16.19
C MET A 1 -2.56 -16.22 -15.90
N PRO A 2 -2.25 -14.92 -15.89
CA PRO A 2 -0.88 -14.47 -15.66
C PRO A 2 -0.49 -14.72 -14.20
N THR A 3 0.65 -15.38 -14.00
CA THR A 3 1.28 -15.61 -12.69
C THR A 3 1.86 -14.28 -12.22
N VAL A 4 1.42 -13.78 -11.07
CA VAL A 4 2.05 -12.60 -10.44
C VAL A 4 3.31 -13.09 -9.73
N GLU A 5 4.47 -12.71 -10.25
CA GLU A 5 5.78 -12.98 -9.65
C GLU A 5 6.12 -11.83 -8.69
N TRP A 6 6.18 -12.14 -7.39
CA TRP A 6 6.50 -11.16 -6.35
C TRP A 6 8.01 -11.02 -6.17
N ILE A 7 8.51 -9.79 -6.17
CA ILE A 7 9.91 -9.47 -5.91
C ILE A 7 10.03 -9.03 -4.46
N ARG A 8 10.76 -9.79 -3.66
CA ARG A 8 11.19 -9.35 -2.34
C ARG A 8 12.21 -8.24 -2.53
N VAL A 9 11.89 -7.05 -2.02
CA VAL A 9 12.77 -5.89 -2.07
C VAL A 9 13.32 -5.67 -0.67
N THR A 10 14.60 -5.96 -0.49
CA THR A 10 15.37 -5.73 0.73
C THR A 10 16.36 -4.57 0.59
N THR A 11 16.61 -4.11 -0.64
CA THR A 11 17.51 -3.00 -0.93
C THR A 11 16.89 -2.00 -1.93
N ALA A 12 17.37 -0.76 -1.92
CA ALA A 12 16.93 0.27 -2.87
C ALA A 12 17.22 -0.09 -4.34
N ALA A 13 18.26 -0.90 -4.61
CA ALA A 13 18.56 -1.38 -5.95
C ALA A 13 17.54 -2.42 -6.43
N GLU A 14 17.09 -3.31 -5.53
CA GLU A 14 16.02 -4.26 -5.82
C GLU A 14 14.68 -3.56 -6.06
N LEU A 15 14.42 -2.45 -5.34
CA LEU A 15 13.25 -1.60 -5.55
C LEU A 15 13.24 -1.02 -6.96
N SER A 16 14.36 -0.44 -7.39
CA SER A 16 14.51 0.12 -8.74
C SER A 16 14.30 -0.94 -9.84
N GLY A 17 14.73 -2.17 -9.60
CA GLY A 17 14.54 -3.30 -10.54
C GLY A 17 13.11 -3.82 -10.59
N ALA A 18 12.38 -3.83 -9.46
CA ALA A 18 11.00 -4.26 -9.38
C ALA A 18 10.04 -3.27 -10.07
N LEU A 19 10.29 -1.96 -9.91
CA LEU A 19 9.49 -0.91 -10.53
C LEU A 19 9.54 -0.94 -12.06
N ALA A 20 10.67 -1.37 -12.64
CA ALA A 20 10.82 -1.55 -14.09
C ALA A 20 9.92 -2.68 -14.66
N LYS A 21 9.43 -3.60 -13.82
CA LYS A 21 8.66 -4.79 -14.23
C LYS A 21 7.13 -4.62 -14.15
N LYS A 22 6.60 -3.44 -13.80
CA LYS A 22 5.15 -3.14 -13.75
C LYS A 22 4.33 -4.10 -12.87
N VAL A 23 4.89 -4.60 -11.77
CA VAL A 23 4.14 -5.40 -10.77
C VAL A 23 3.67 -4.44 -9.67
N PRO A 24 2.36 -4.19 -9.47
CA PRO A 24 1.90 -3.27 -8.42
C PRO A 24 1.68 -4.01 -7.09
N ALA A 25 2.47 -3.64 -6.08
CA ALA A 25 2.09 -3.42 -4.67
C ALA A 25 3.39 -3.40 -3.85
N ILE A 26 3.67 -2.27 -3.20
CA ILE A 26 4.87 -2.12 -2.36
C ILE A 26 4.50 -2.55 -0.96
N GLU A 27 5.23 -3.53 -0.42
CA GLU A 27 5.07 -4.02 0.94
C GLU A 27 6.43 -4.03 1.64
N LEU A 28 6.51 -3.36 2.79
CA LEU A 28 7.72 -3.26 3.61
C LEU A 28 7.49 -4.00 4.93
N TYR A 29 8.32 -5.01 5.20
CA TYR A 29 8.20 -5.91 6.35
C TYR A 29 9.15 -5.54 7.49
N ASP A 30 10.46 -5.74 7.30
CA ASP A 30 11.50 -5.48 8.30
C ASP A 30 12.63 -4.73 7.60
N GLY A 31 12.85 -3.49 8.03
CA GLY A 31 13.83 -2.58 7.44
C GLY A 31 13.31 -1.17 7.23
N SER A 32 14.23 -0.27 6.88
CA SER A 32 13.94 1.16 6.73
C SER A 32 14.19 1.62 5.30
N LEU A 33 13.18 2.23 4.68
CA LEU A 33 13.33 2.96 3.44
C LEU A 33 13.42 4.45 3.77
N ARG A 34 14.57 5.07 3.49
CA ARG A 34 14.75 6.51 3.74
C ARG A 34 13.79 7.36 2.89
N GLN A 35 13.65 7.00 1.62
CA GLN A 35 12.83 7.74 0.67
C GLN A 35 12.25 6.84 -0.43
N ALA A 36 10.98 7.08 -0.75
CA ALA A 36 10.26 6.50 -1.87
C ALA A 36 9.62 7.61 -2.73
N ARG A 37 9.74 7.52 -4.05
CA ARG A 37 9.15 8.49 -4.98
C ARG A 37 8.45 7.77 -6.13
N PHE A 38 7.18 8.11 -6.36
CA PHE A 38 6.36 7.53 -7.41
C PHE A 38 5.56 8.59 -8.15
N ASP A 39 5.32 8.38 -9.45
CA ASP A 39 4.35 9.20 -10.19
C ASP A 39 2.93 8.84 -9.79
N SER A 40 2.56 7.56 -9.77
CA SER A 40 1.26 7.10 -9.26
C SER A 40 1.34 5.62 -8.89
N VAL A 41 0.43 5.18 -8.02
CA VAL A 41 0.33 3.77 -7.63
C VAL A 41 -1.12 3.32 -7.82
N THR A 42 -1.34 2.21 -8.51
CA THR A 42 -2.68 1.67 -8.71
C THR A 42 -2.67 0.16 -8.60
N SER A 43 -3.59 -0.37 -7.79
CA SER A 43 -3.88 -1.79 -7.72
C SER A 43 -5.27 -2.09 -8.29
N THR A 44 -5.39 -3.18 -9.04
CA THR A 44 -6.65 -3.64 -9.62
C THR A 44 -7.06 -5.03 -9.16
N GLY A 45 -6.25 -5.69 -8.31
CA GLY A 45 -6.59 -6.98 -7.73
C GLY A 45 -7.55 -6.82 -6.56
N GLY A 46 -8.36 -7.85 -6.30
CA GLY A 46 -9.18 -7.95 -5.09
C GLY A 46 -8.50 -8.79 -4.00
N ILE A 47 -9.30 -9.30 -3.06
CA ILE A 47 -8.87 -10.31 -2.11
C ILE A 47 -8.91 -11.69 -2.78
N GLY A 48 -7.85 -12.49 -2.62
CA GLY A 48 -7.81 -13.84 -3.19
C GLY A 48 -6.93 -14.80 -2.40
N THR A 49 -7.24 -16.09 -2.51
CA THR A 49 -6.39 -17.15 -1.94
C THR A 49 -5.20 -17.41 -2.84
N SER A 50 -4.00 -17.30 -2.28
CA SER A 50 -2.74 -17.68 -2.91
C SER A 50 -2.08 -18.84 -2.16
N LEU A 51 -1.08 -19.44 -2.78
CA LEU A 51 -0.23 -20.45 -2.15
C LEU A 51 1.15 -19.84 -1.90
N VAL A 52 1.42 -19.45 -0.66
CA VAL A 52 2.69 -18.86 -0.25
C VAL A 52 3.48 -19.91 0.52
N ARG A 53 4.62 -20.34 -0.04
CA ARG A 53 5.49 -21.38 0.56
C ARG A 53 4.72 -22.66 0.95
N GLY A 54 3.79 -23.09 0.11
CA GLY A 54 2.98 -24.30 0.34
C GLY A 54 1.80 -24.12 1.31
N VAL A 55 1.56 -22.92 1.81
CA VAL A 55 0.44 -22.60 2.71
C VAL A 55 -0.60 -21.76 1.95
N ARG A 56 -1.88 -22.11 2.09
CA ARG A 56 -2.97 -21.29 1.56
C ARG A 56 -3.11 -20.03 2.41
N THR A 57 -2.93 -18.89 1.78
CA THR A 57 -2.96 -17.58 2.45
C THR A 57 -3.85 -16.64 1.66
N GLN A 58 -4.68 -15.88 2.37
CA GLN A 58 -5.47 -14.82 1.77
C GLN A 58 -4.57 -13.60 1.55
N LEU A 59 -4.49 -13.13 0.31
CA LEU A 59 -3.73 -11.94 -0.05
C LEU A 59 -4.70 -10.84 -0.49
N SER A 60 -4.43 -9.62 -0.04
CA SER A 60 -5.11 -8.41 -0.49
C SER A 60 -4.20 -7.69 -1.47
N ALA A 61 -4.75 -7.19 -2.58
CA ALA A 61 -3.99 -6.34 -3.49
C ALA A 61 -3.98 -4.88 -3.01
N THR A 62 -3.46 -4.66 -1.81
CA THR A 62 -3.25 -3.34 -1.21
C THR A 62 -2.22 -2.56 -2.02
N ALA A 63 -2.48 -1.29 -2.35
CA ALA A 63 -1.60 -0.54 -3.25
C ALA A 63 -0.28 -0.11 -2.57
N LEU A 64 -0.36 0.27 -1.29
CA LEU A 64 0.79 0.58 -0.45
C LEU A 64 0.56 0.00 0.94
N SER A 65 1.49 -0.83 1.42
CA SER A 65 1.43 -1.36 2.78
C SER A 65 2.78 -1.18 3.49
N VAL A 66 2.74 -0.59 4.68
CA VAL A 66 3.87 -0.57 5.61
C VAL A 66 3.48 -1.47 6.77
N LYS A 67 4.08 -2.66 6.87
CA LYS A 67 3.78 -3.62 7.93
C LYS A 67 4.53 -3.30 9.21
N GLU A 68 4.06 -3.86 10.33
CA GLU A 68 4.73 -3.78 11.62
C GLU A 68 6.22 -4.16 11.49
N GLY A 69 7.11 -3.37 12.08
CA GLY A 69 8.57 -3.51 11.93
C GLY A 69 9.16 -2.82 10.70
N GLY A 70 8.34 -2.46 9.71
CA GLY A 70 8.73 -1.65 8.56
C GLY A 70 8.76 -0.16 8.91
N HIS A 71 9.70 0.57 8.32
CA HIS A 71 9.76 2.03 8.45
C HIS A 71 10.01 2.71 7.11
N VAL A 72 9.28 3.79 6.84
CA VAL A 72 9.53 4.68 5.72
C VAL A 72 9.73 6.10 6.26
N GLY A 73 10.85 6.72 5.91
CA GLY A 73 11.06 8.14 6.19
C GLY A 73 10.08 8.98 5.38
N THR A 74 10.34 9.13 4.09
CA THR A 74 9.49 9.95 3.22
C THR A 74 8.96 9.16 2.03
N ALA A 75 7.64 9.20 1.82
CA ALA A 75 6.98 8.73 0.61
C ALA A 75 6.34 9.91 -0.13
N GLU A 76 6.76 10.15 -1.38
CA GLU A 76 6.21 11.18 -2.24
C GLU A 76 5.54 10.55 -3.47
N ILE A 77 4.25 10.86 -3.66
CA ILE A 77 3.46 10.41 -4.79
C ILE A 77 2.91 11.64 -5.52
N GLY A 78 3.41 11.88 -6.74
CA GLY A 78 3.06 13.05 -7.54
C GLY A 78 1.64 13.00 -8.12
N GLY A 79 1.06 11.81 -8.21
CA GLY A 79 -0.27 11.52 -8.70
C GLY A 79 -1.12 10.88 -7.59
N ARG A 80 -2.01 9.96 -7.96
CA ARG A 80 -2.91 9.29 -7.01
C ARG A 80 -2.40 7.92 -6.58
N ILE A 81 -2.80 7.51 -5.39
CA ILE A 81 -2.82 6.10 -4.98
C ILE A 81 -4.25 5.59 -5.13
N ALA A 82 -4.45 4.47 -5.82
CA ALA A 82 -5.78 3.96 -6.07
C ALA A 82 -5.89 2.44 -5.97
N SER A 83 -7.05 1.96 -5.50
CA SER A 83 -7.45 0.56 -5.64
C SER A 83 -8.79 0.44 -6.35
N ARG A 84 -8.98 -0.64 -7.11
CA ARG A 84 -10.25 -0.99 -7.76
C ARG A 84 -10.82 -2.35 -7.34
N GLY A 85 -10.09 -3.09 -6.50
CA GLY A 85 -10.50 -4.42 -6.08
C GLY A 85 -11.58 -4.39 -5.00
N ASP A 86 -12.41 -5.41 -4.99
CA ASP A 86 -13.48 -5.57 -4.01
C ASP A 86 -12.91 -5.85 -2.61
N GLY A 87 -13.38 -5.12 -1.60
CA GLY A 87 -13.05 -5.31 -0.19
C GLY A 87 -11.60 -5.04 0.20
N VAL A 88 -10.79 -4.46 -0.68
CA VAL A 88 -9.37 -4.20 -0.41
C VAL A 88 -9.18 -2.88 0.34
N THR A 89 -8.11 -2.80 1.12
CA THR A 89 -7.61 -1.52 1.64
C THR A 89 -6.65 -0.92 0.63
N THR A 90 -6.79 0.37 0.29
CA THR A 90 -5.90 1.02 -0.68
C THR A 90 -4.51 1.30 -0.10
N VAL A 91 -4.47 1.86 1.11
CA VAL A 91 -3.24 2.13 1.86
C VAL A 91 -3.38 1.57 3.27
N GLU A 92 -2.38 0.81 3.71
CA GLU A 92 -2.34 0.22 5.03
C GLU A 92 -1.02 0.60 5.72
N ILE A 93 -1.11 1.13 6.94
CA ILE A 93 0.05 1.56 7.71
C ILE A 93 -0.05 0.98 9.12
N ASP A 94 0.65 -0.15 9.28
CA ASP A 94 0.84 -0.86 10.54
C ASP A 94 2.26 -0.60 11.11
N GLY A 95 3.23 -0.26 10.26
CA GLY A 95 4.58 0.16 10.65
C GLY A 95 4.79 1.67 10.52
N GLY A 96 6.02 2.14 10.74
CA GLY A 96 6.31 3.57 10.81
C GLY A 96 6.34 4.26 9.44
N LEU A 97 5.68 5.41 9.33
CA LEU A 97 5.81 6.32 8.20
C LEU A 97 6.01 7.75 8.75
N ASP A 98 7.12 8.42 8.43
CA ASP A 98 7.34 9.77 8.97
C ASP A 98 6.59 10.82 8.14
N THR A 99 6.63 10.72 6.82
CA THR A 99 5.99 11.68 5.92
C THR A 99 5.40 11.00 4.69
N LEU A 100 4.13 11.27 4.43
CA LEU A 100 3.42 10.90 3.22
C LEU A 100 2.95 12.16 2.50
N THR A 101 3.24 12.26 1.20
CA THR A 101 2.62 13.25 0.32
C THR A 101 2.00 12.55 -0.88
N VAL A 102 0.73 12.86 -1.16
CA VAL A 102 0.02 12.32 -2.33
C VAL A 102 -0.75 13.44 -3.00
N THR A 103 -0.16 14.01 -4.04
CA THR A 103 -0.72 15.21 -4.70
C THR A 103 -2.08 14.91 -5.34
N GLY A 104 -2.24 13.72 -5.93
CA GLY A 104 -3.49 13.27 -6.54
C GLY A 104 -4.48 12.62 -5.57
N GLY A 105 -4.15 12.54 -4.27
CA GLY A 105 -4.98 11.89 -3.25
C GLY A 105 -4.97 10.36 -3.25
N ILE A 106 -5.64 9.79 -2.24
CA ILE A 106 -5.81 8.35 -2.03
C ILE A 106 -7.28 7.99 -2.29
N HIS A 107 -7.51 6.99 -3.14
CA HIS A 107 -8.84 6.69 -3.68
C HIS A 107 -9.13 5.18 -3.66
N ALA A 108 -10.11 4.77 -2.87
CA ALA A 108 -10.69 3.43 -2.96
C ALA A 108 -11.90 3.47 -3.89
N ASP A 109 -11.73 2.98 -5.12
CA ASP A 109 -12.79 2.94 -6.14
C ASP A 109 -13.54 1.60 -6.15
N GLY A 110 -12.98 0.57 -5.49
CA GLY A 110 -13.56 -0.77 -5.44
C GLY A 110 -14.82 -0.86 -4.55
N PRO A 111 -15.75 -1.78 -4.83
CA PRO A 111 -16.84 -2.16 -3.93
C PRO A 111 -16.31 -2.53 -2.54
N ASP A 112 -16.93 -2.02 -1.49
CA ASP A 112 -16.53 -2.24 -0.08
C ASP A 112 -15.05 -1.94 0.24
N ALA A 113 -14.34 -1.25 -0.65
CA ALA A 113 -12.92 -0.94 -0.46
C ALA A 113 -12.77 0.26 0.47
N ASP A 114 -11.86 0.12 1.44
CA ASP A 114 -11.47 1.20 2.35
C ASP A 114 -10.25 1.93 1.77
N ALA A 115 -10.16 3.25 1.96
CA ALA A 115 -9.06 4.02 1.40
C ALA A 115 -7.79 3.92 2.26
N VAL A 116 -7.89 4.20 3.57
CA VAL A 116 -6.73 4.12 4.45
C VAL A 116 -7.06 3.40 5.75
N HIS A 117 -6.22 2.43 6.11
CA HIS A 117 -6.17 1.85 7.46
C HIS A 117 -4.89 2.30 8.15
N LEU A 118 -5.03 2.87 9.34
CA LEU A 118 -3.92 3.33 10.18
C LEU A 118 -3.97 2.67 11.55
N THR A 119 -2.83 2.17 12.00
CA THR A 119 -2.62 1.87 13.43
C THR A 119 -2.06 3.13 14.11
N THR A 120 -2.71 3.57 15.19
CA THR A 120 -2.56 4.95 15.71
C THR A 120 -1.21 5.29 16.33
N ASP A 121 -0.40 4.29 16.65
CA ASP A 121 0.99 4.41 17.14
C ASP A 121 2.02 4.56 16.01
N HIS A 122 1.62 4.32 14.76
CA HIS A 122 2.54 4.16 13.63
C HIS A 122 2.18 4.99 12.37
N GLY A 123 0.95 5.53 12.30
CA GLY A 123 0.46 6.34 11.17
C GLY A 123 0.79 7.83 11.23
N SER A 124 1.33 8.38 10.13
CA SER A 124 1.57 9.82 9.94
C SER A 124 0.28 10.64 9.85
N ASP A 125 0.42 11.95 10.00
CA ASP A 125 -0.60 12.93 9.64
C ASP A 125 -0.97 12.79 8.15
N LEU A 126 -2.27 12.63 7.86
CA LEU A 126 -2.81 12.66 6.49
C LEU A 126 -3.24 14.08 6.07
N GLY A 127 -2.93 15.09 6.87
CA GLY A 127 -3.23 16.48 6.63
C GLY A 127 -2.87 16.92 5.21
N GLY A 128 -3.84 17.50 4.50
CA GLY A 128 -3.65 17.99 3.14
C GLY A 128 -3.73 16.91 2.04
N ILE A 129 -3.89 15.63 2.38
CA ILE A 129 -4.14 14.57 1.41
C ILE A 129 -5.64 14.38 1.25
N ALA A 130 -6.14 14.46 0.02
CA ALA A 130 -7.52 14.09 -0.28
C ALA A 130 -7.67 12.57 -0.16
N VAL A 131 -8.55 12.10 0.73
CA VAL A 131 -8.80 10.67 0.96
C VAL A 131 -10.27 10.37 0.70
N THR A 132 -10.55 9.50 -0.26
CA THR A 132 -11.93 9.16 -0.66
C THR A 132 -12.11 7.66 -0.81
N ALA A 133 -13.26 7.15 -0.39
CA ALA A 133 -13.73 5.80 -0.66
C ALA A 133 -15.11 5.88 -1.31
N ALA A 134 -15.29 5.22 -2.45
CA ALA A 134 -16.55 5.22 -3.19
C ALA A 134 -17.65 4.43 -2.46
N HIS A 135 -17.26 3.35 -1.78
CA HIS A 135 -18.19 2.40 -1.16
C HIS A 135 -17.85 2.04 0.28
N GLY A 136 -16.56 1.96 0.63
CA GLY A 136 -16.12 1.74 2.00
C GLY A 136 -15.88 3.04 2.77
N ARG A 137 -14.92 2.99 3.68
CA ARG A 137 -14.55 4.10 4.57
C ARG A 137 -13.31 4.82 4.06
N PRO A 138 -13.30 6.16 4.08
CA PRO A 138 -12.11 6.92 3.72
C PRO A 138 -10.94 6.66 4.68
N LEU A 139 -11.23 6.54 5.97
CA LEU A 139 -10.22 6.31 6.99
C LEU A 139 -10.76 5.39 8.08
N VAL A 140 -9.95 4.41 8.45
CA VAL A 140 -10.15 3.51 9.58
C VAL A 140 -8.94 3.62 10.48
N ARG A 141 -9.18 3.93 11.75
CA ARG A 141 -8.14 3.97 12.79
C ARG A 141 -8.33 2.77 13.70
N ASN A 142 -7.33 1.92 13.75
CA ASN A 142 -7.30 0.77 14.64
C ASN A 142 -6.44 1.12 15.85
N SER A 143 -6.96 0.78 17.04
CA SER A 143 -6.13 0.72 18.25
C SER A 143 -5.30 -0.57 18.20
N PRO A 144 -4.02 -0.53 18.61
CA PRO A 144 -3.19 -1.73 18.71
C PRO A 144 -3.74 -2.74 19.73
#